data_AF-A0A6G5T054-F1
#
_entry.id   AF-A0A6G5T054-F1
#
_cell.length_a   1.000
_cell.length_b   1.000
_cell.length_c   1.000
_cell.angle_alpha   90.00
_cell.angle_beta   90.00
_cell.angle_gamma   90.00
#
_symmetry.space_group_name_H-M   'P 1'
#
loop_
_entity.id
_entity.type
_entity.pdbx_description
1 polymer ?
#
loop_
_entity_poly.entity_id
_entity_poly.type
_entity_poly.pdbx_seq_one_letter_code
_entity_poly.pdbx_strand_id
1 'polypeptide(L)'
;VGGKVALLPIPLGTADFLVHHIHAFTIHVTVLILLKGVLFARSSRLIPDKANLGFRFPCDGPGRGGTCQVSAWDHVFLGLFWMYNAISVVIFHFSWKMQSDVWGSISDQGVVTHITGGNFAQSSITINGWLRDFLWAQASQVIQSYGSSLSAYGLFFLGAHFVWAFSLMFLFSGRGYWQELIESIVWAHNKLK
;
A
#
# COMPACT_ATOMS: atom_id res chain seq x y z
N VAL A 1 32.43 -5.57 6.07
CA VAL A 1 32.90 -5.37 7.47
C VAL A 1 32.45 -6.55 8.31
N GLY A 2 33.35 -7.21 9.03
CA GLY A 2 33.01 -8.37 9.88
C GLY A 2 32.42 -9.56 9.12
N GLY A 3 33.00 -9.93 7.97
CA GLY A 3 32.51 -11.03 7.13
C GLY A 3 31.23 -10.76 6.33
N LYS A 4 30.67 -9.54 6.42
CA LYS A 4 29.50 -9.10 5.65
C LYS A 4 29.86 -8.11 4.55
N VAL A 5 29.10 -8.16 3.46
CA VAL A 5 29.13 -7.13 2.42
C VAL A 5 28.63 -5.80 2.96
N ALA A 6 29.43 -4.73 2.85
CA ALA A 6 29.01 -3.37 3.19
C ALA A 6 28.34 -2.66 2.00
N LEU A 7 28.96 -2.76 0.83
CA LEU A 7 28.44 -2.26 -0.44
C LEU A 7 29.06 -3.09 -1.58
N LEU A 8 28.28 -3.36 -2.62
CA LEU A 8 28.75 -3.93 -3.89
C LEU A 8 28.13 -3.11 -5.04
N PRO A 9 28.71 -3.16 -6.25
CA PRO A 9 28.05 -2.66 -7.44
C PRO A 9 26.67 -3.31 -7.59
N ILE A 10 25.64 -2.50 -7.88
CA ILE A 10 24.27 -2.97 -8.06
C ILE A 10 24.02 -3.11 -9.57
N PRO A 11 24.05 -4.34 -10.14
CA PRO A 11 23.81 -4.51 -11.57
C PRO A 11 22.34 -4.22 -11.89
N LEU A 12 22.10 -3.57 -13.03
CA LEU A 12 20.76 -3.28 -13.53
C LEU A 12 20.49 -4.13 -14.78
N GLY A 13 19.43 -4.93 -14.75
CA GLY A 13 18.99 -5.77 -15.86
C GLY A 13 17.52 -5.54 -16.23
N THR A 14 16.94 -6.48 -16.96
CA THR A 14 15.53 -6.42 -17.40
C THR A 14 14.56 -6.34 -16.21
N ALA A 15 14.83 -7.09 -15.13
CA ALA A 15 14.04 -7.04 -13.90
C ALA A 15 13.99 -5.61 -13.32
N ASP A 16 15.15 -4.95 -13.23
CA ASP A 16 15.26 -3.57 -12.75
C ASP A 16 14.53 -2.61 -13.69
N PHE A 17 14.65 -2.79 -15.01
CA PHE A 17 13.92 -1.97 -15.99
C PHE A 17 12.40 -2.04 -15.79
N LEU A 18 11.84 -3.24 -15.60
CA LEU A 18 10.40 -3.43 -15.38
C LEU A 18 9.94 -2.71 -14.11
N VAL A 19 10.61 -2.93 -12.98
CA VAL A 19 10.17 -2.35 -11.71
C VAL A 19 10.30 -0.83 -11.68
N HIS A 20 11.29 -0.25 -12.37
CA HIS A 20 11.37 1.20 -12.56
C HIS A 20 10.20 1.78 -13.37
N HIS A 21 9.70 1.05 -14.37
CA HIS A 21 8.48 1.45 -15.08
C HIS A 21 7.23 1.35 -14.20
N ILE A 22 7.18 0.37 -13.28
CA ILE A 22 6.11 0.30 -12.27
C ILE A 22 6.19 1.48 -11.30
N HIS A 23 7.38 1.90 -10.86
CA HIS A 23 7.53 3.12 -10.06
C HIS A 23 7.05 4.34 -10.81
N ALA A 24 7.47 4.52 -12.07
CA ALA A 24 7.02 5.63 -12.90
C ALA A 24 5.49 5.61 -13.02
N PHE A 25 4.90 4.47 -13.37
CA PHE A 25 3.44 4.31 -13.48
C PHE A 25 2.71 4.72 -12.19
N THR A 26 3.08 4.14 -11.04
CA THR A 26 2.42 4.41 -9.76
C THR A 26 2.56 5.86 -9.30
N ILE A 27 3.71 6.49 -9.54
CA ILE A 27 3.92 7.92 -9.28
C ILE A 27 3.03 8.78 -10.20
N HIS A 28 3.00 8.49 -11.51
CA HIS A 28 2.18 9.25 -12.46
C HIS A 28 0.69 9.16 -12.14
N VAL A 29 0.18 8.00 -11.70
CA VAL A 29 -1.21 7.87 -11.28
C VAL A 29 -1.49 8.65 -9.99
N THR A 30 -0.56 8.62 -9.02
CA THR A 30 -0.68 9.43 -7.79
C THR A 30 -0.74 10.93 -8.13
N VAL A 31 0.16 11.40 -9.00
CA VAL A 31 0.17 12.79 -9.48
C VAL A 31 -1.11 13.13 -10.24
N LEU A 32 -1.59 12.25 -11.12
CA LEU A 32 -2.83 12.46 -11.87
C LEU A 32 -4.02 12.71 -10.93
N ILE A 33 -4.17 11.89 -9.89
CA ILE A 33 -5.27 12.02 -8.93
C ILE A 33 -5.19 13.35 -8.19
N LEU A 34 -4.01 13.68 -7.64
CA LEU A 34 -3.82 14.90 -6.86
C LEU A 34 -3.95 16.16 -7.73
N LEU A 35 -3.34 16.17 -8.91
CA LEU A 35 -3.42 17.28 -9.84
C LEU A 35 -4.84 17.50 -10.34
N LYS A 36 -5.58 16.43 -10.64
CA LYS A 36 -7.02 16.52 -10.96
C LYS A 36 -7.80 17.13 -9.80
N GLY A 37 -7.51 16.72 -8.56
CA GLY A 37 -8.14 17.27 -7.36
C GLY A 37 -7.91 18.78 -7.22
N VAL A 38 -6.70 19.25 -7.52
CA VAL A 38 -6.33 20.68 -7.49
C VAL A 38 -6.99 21.46 -8.62
N LEU A 39 -6.84 21.02 -9.88
CA LEU A 39 -7.32 21.75 -11.05
C LEU A 39 -8.85 21.85 -11.10
N PHE A 40 -9.57 20.83 -10.60
CA PHE A 40 -11.04 20.78 -10.60
C PHE A 40 -11.67 21.07 -9.22
N ALA A 41 -10.92 21.68 -8.30
CA ALA A 41 -11.41 22.04 -6.96
C ALA A 41 -12.48 23.13 -7.01
N ARG A 42 -12.28 24.16 -7.85
CA ARG A 42 -13.16 25.34 -7.89
C ARG A 42 -14.40 25.13 -8.76
N SER A 43 -14.26 24.41 -9.86
CA SER A 43 -15.36 24.11 -10.78
C SER A 43 -15.02 22.91 -11.67
N SER A 44 -16.05 22.37 -12.30
CA SER A 44 -15.93 21.34 -13.34
C SER A 44 -17.12 21.45 -14.28
N ARG A 45 -17.08 20.76 -15.42
CA ARG A 45 -18.25 20.71 -16.32
C ARG A 45 -19.50 20.14 -15.65
N LEU A 46 -19.33 19.22 -14.70
CA LEU A 46 -20.43 18.55 -14.00
C LEU A 46 -21.02 19.42 -12.87
N ILE A 47 -20.15 20.07 -12.10
CA ILE A 47 -20.50 20.95 -10.97
C ILE A 47 -19.79 22.29 -11.18
N PRO A 48 -20.46 23.28 -11.80
CA PRO A 48 -19.86 24.57 -12.13
C PRO A 48 -19.50 25.43 -10.91
N ASP A 49 -20.25 25.28 -9.82
CA ASP A 49 -20.18 26.09 -8.60
C ASP A 49 -19.51 25.36 -7.43
N LYS A 50 -18.65 24.38 -7.72
CA LYS A 50 -18.03 23.50 -6.72
C LYS A 50 -17.30 24.26 -5.60
N ALA A 51 -16.72 25.43 -5.90
CA ALA A 51 -16.07 26.30 -4.91
C ALA A 51 -17.00 26.67 -3.74
N ASN A 52 -18.31 26.80 -3.98
CA ASN A 52 -19.29 27.14 -2.95
C ASN A 52 -19.55 25.98 -1.97
N LEU A 53 -19.33 24.73 -2.41
CA LEU A 53 -19.42 23.54 -1.55
C LEU A 53 -18.19 23.38 -0.63
N GLY A 54 -17.11 24.11 -0.92
CA GLY A 54 -15.87 24.12 -0.14
C GLY A 54 -14.90 22.99 -0.50
N PHE A 55 -13.83 22.85 0.31
CA PHE A 55 -12.77 21.86 0.06
C PHE A 55 -13.18 20.43 0.40
N ARG A 56 -13.97 20.25 1.47
CA ARG A 56 -14.35 18.95 2.03
C ARG A 56 -15.87 18.84 2.15
N PHE A 57 -16.44 18.05 1.25
CA PHE A 57 -17.86 17.70 1.22
C PHE A 57 -18.01 16.32 0.53
N PRO A 58 -19.01 15.49 0.88
CA PRO A 58 -19.07 14.10 0.41
C PRO A 58 -19.55 13.96 -1.06
N CYS A 59 -20.51 14.78 -1.47
CA CYS A 59 -21.13 14.77 -2.79
C CYS A 59 -22.00 16.03 -3.00
N ASP A 60 -22.52 16.20 -4.22
CA ASP A 60 -23.60 17.13 -4.58
C ASP A 60 -24.89 16.33 -4.92
N GLY A 61 -25.24 15.38 -4.05
CA GLY A 61 -26.42 14.52 -4.18
C GLY A 61 -26.36 13.42 -5.26
N PRO A 62 -27.43 12.61 -5.37
CA PRO A 62 -27.52 11.49 -6.32
C PRO A 62 -27.85 11.92 -7.76
N GLY A 63 -28.16 13.20 -7.99
CA GLY A 63 -28.45 13.75 -9.31
C GLY A 63 -27.26 13.64 -10.27
N ARG A 64 -27.49 13.94 -11.56
CA ARG A 64 -26.47 13.91 -12.62
C ARG A 64 -25.76 12.55 -12.77
N GLY A 65 -26.43 11.45 -12.40
CA GLY A 65 -25.88 10.09 -12.42
C GLY A 65 -25.06 9.70 -11.18
N GLY A 66 -24.97 10.57 -10.19
CA GLY A 66 -24.19 10.39 -8.96
C GLY A 66 -22.94 11.27 -8.93
N THR A 67 -22.76 12.02 -7.84
CA THR A 67 -21.66 12.99 -7.68
C THR A 67 -20.78 12.70 -6.46
N CYS A 68 -20.69 11.43 -6.07
CA CYS A 68 -19.82 10.99 -4.98
C CYS A 68 -18.36 11.34 -5.28
N GLN A 69 -17.61 11.71 -4.24
CA GLN A 69 -16.15 11.89 -4.29
C GLN A 69 -15.63 12.94 -5.29
N VAL A 70 -16.40 14.00 -5.50
CA VAL A 70 -16.05 15.10 -6.41
C VAL A 70 -15.23 16.21 -5.74
N SER A 71 -15.12 16.21 -4.40
CA SER A 71 -14.39 17.23 -3.65
C SER A 71 -12.87 17.03 -3.77
N ALA A 72 -12.11 18.10 -3.53
CA ALA A 72 -10.65 18.00 -3.52
C ALA A 72 -10.15 17.15 -2.34
N TRP A 73 -10.87 17.14 -1.22
CA TRP A 73 -10.59 16.24 -0.10
C TRP A 73 -10.69 14.77 -0.50
N ASP A 74 -11.70 14.39 -1.29
CA ASP A 74 -11.83 13.01 -1.77
C ASP A 74 -10.71 12.61 -2.73
N HIS A 75 -10.16 13.56 -3.49
CA HIS A 75 -8.97 13.29 -4.31
C HIS A 75 -7.72 13.07 -3.46
N VAL A 76 -7.58 13.77 -2.33
CA VAL A 76 -6.52 13.46 -1.34
C VAL A 76 -6.72 12.06 -0.77
N PHE A 77 -7.96 11.72 -0.38
CA PHE A 77 -8.32 10.38 0.10
C PHE A 77 -7.92 9.29 -0.91
N LEU A 78 -8.29 9.42 -2.19
CA LEU A 78 -7.90 8.47 -3.24
C LEU A 78 -6.39 8.47 -3.48
N GLY A 79 -5.75 9.63 -3.41
CA GLY A 79 -4.31 9.79 -3.55
C GLY A 79 -3.51 9.05 -2.48
N LEU A 80 -4.03 8.94 -1.25
CA LEU A 80 -3.38 8.17 -0.18
C LEU A 80 -3.25 6.69 -0.50
N PHE A 81 -4.26 6.07 -1.13
CA PHE A 81 -4.17 4.66 -1.55
C PHE A 81 -3.14 4.44 -2.64
N TRP A 82 -3.05 5.36 -3.60
CA TRP A 82 -2.07 5.29 -4.67
C TRP A 82 -0.64 5.57 -4.20
N MET A 83 -0.49 6.49 -3.25
CA MET A 83 0.78 6.71 -2.55
C MET A 83 1.20 5.47 -1.76
N TYR A 84 0.28 4.84 -1.02
CA TYR A 84 0.54 3.58 -0.33
C TYR A 84 1.02 2.50 -1.30
N ASN A 85 0.35 2.35 -2.45
CA ASN A 85 0.72 1.39 -3.49
C ASN A 85 2.13 1.69 -4.05
N ALA A 86 2.40 2.95 -4.41
CA ALA A 86 3.69 3.37 -4.96
C ALA A 86 4.85 3.11 -3.99
N ILE A 87 4.71 3.53 -2.74
CA ILE A 87 5.75 3.36 -1.71
C ILE A 87 5.95 1.88 -1.40
N SER A 88 4.88 1.09 -1.29
CA SER A 88 4.97 -0.34 -1.00
C SER A 88 5.80 -1.09 -2.06
N VAL A 89 5.58 -0.80 -3.35
CA VAL A 89 6.37 -1.41 -4.42
C VAL A 89 7.83 -0.98 -4.35
N VAL A 90 8.12 0.30 -4.06
CA VAL A 90 9.49 0.82 -3.94
C VAL A 90 10.25 0.12 -2.80
N ILE A 91 9.63 -0.04 -1.62
CA ILE A 91 10.29 -0.69 -0.48
C ILE A 91 10.43 -2.21 -0.68
N PHE A 92 9.50 -2.86 -1.39
CA PHE A 92 9.62 -4.27 -1.78
C PHE A 92 10.74 -4.48 -2.78
N HIS A 93 10.84 -3.62 -3.79
CA HIS A 93 11.96 -3.59 -4.73
C HIS A 93 13.29 -3.45 -4.00
N PHE A 94 13.41 -2.45 -3.13
CA PHE A 94 14.63 -2.24 -2.35
C PHE A 94 14.97 -3.48 -1.50
N SER A 95 14.01 -3.99 -0.73
CA SER A 95 14.23 -5.14 0.14
C SER A 95 14.72 -6.36 -0.63
N TRP A 96 14.06 -6.69 -1.74
CA TRP A 96 14.41 -7.89 -2.51
C TRP A 96 15.73 -7.71 -3.26
N LYS A 97 15.93 -6.56 -3.93
CA LYS A 97 17.16 -6.28 -4.69
C LYS A 97 18.39 -6.35 -3.79
N MET A 98 18.32 -5.73 -2.61
CA MET A 98 19.43 -5.71 -1.68
C MET A 98 19.73 -7.10 -1.12
N GLN A 99 18.72 -7.90 -0.76
CA GLN A 99 18.95 -9.27 -0.26
C GLN A 99 19.44 -10.25 -1.34
N SER A 100 19.05 -10.03 -2.59
CA SER A 100 19.36 -10.93 -3.69
C SER A 100 20.72 -10.69 -4.31
N ASP A 101 21.08 -9.42 -4.53
CA ASP A 101 22.22 -9.06 -5.39
C ASP A 101 23.31 -8.25 -4.65
N VAL A 102 23.10 -7.87 -3.38
CA VAL A 102 24.05 -7.00 -2.64
C VAL A 102 24.45 -7.60 -1.31
N TRP A 103 23.54 -7.71 -0.37
CA TRP A 103 23.81 -8.18 0.98
C TRP A 103 24.05 -9.68 1.02
N GLY A 104 24.99 -10.07 1.89
CA GLY A 104 25.46 -11.44 1.98
C GLY A 104 26.68 -11.55 2.89
N SER A 105 27.17 -12.79 3.03
CA SER A 105 28.45 -13.09 3.66
C SER A 105 29.57 -13.18 2.62
N ILE A 106 30.79 -12.91 3.04
CA ILE A 106 32.02 -13.06 2.24
C ILE A 106 32.85 -14.15 2.91
N SER A 107 33.23 -15.19 2.16
CA SER A 107 34.13 -16.24 2.64
C SER A 107 35.57 -15.75 2.70
N ASP A 108 36.45 -16.49 3.39
CA ASP A 108 37.89 -16.19 3.47
C ASP A 108 38.59 -16.20 2.08
N GLN A 109 37.96 -16.85 1.09
CA GLN A 109 38.41 -16.88 -0.32
C GLN A 109 37.86 -15.71 -1.16
N GLY A 110 37.10 -14.79 -0.56
CA GLY A 110 36.51 -13.63 -1.24
C GLY A 110 35.23 -13.93 -2.02
N VAL A 111 34.65 -15.13 -1.88
CA VAL A 111 33.40 -15.50 -2.55
C VAL A 111 32.20 -14.93 -1.77
N VAL A 112 31.33 -14.21 -2.47
CA VAL A 112 30.10 -13.64 -1.90
C VAL A 112 28.97 -14.66 -1.97
N THR A 113 28.26 -14.84 -0.85
CA THR A 113 27.00 -15.60 -0.81
C THR A 113 25.87 -14.67 -0.39
N HIS A 114 25.00 -14.31 -1.35
CA HIS A 114 23.87 -13.42 -1.11
C HIS A 114 22.77 -14.09 -0.26
N ILE A 115 21.99 -13.29 0.46
CA ILE A 115 20.94 -13.77 1.38
C ILE A 115 19.92 -14.66 0.64
N THR A 116 19.49 -14.25 -0.56
CA THR A 116 18.55 -15.04 -1.39
C THR A 116 19.18 -15.58 -2.68
N GLY A 117 20.52 -15.61 -2.76
CA GLY A 117 21.25 -16.30 -3.82
C GLY A 117 21.03 -15.77 -5.25
N GLY A 118 20.85 -14.45 -5.45
CA GLY A 118 20.73 -13.87 -6.79
C GLY A 118 19.45 -14.25 -7.55
N ASN A 119 18.39 -14.62 -6.84
CA ASN A 119 17.11 -15.01 -7.44
C ASN A 119 16.31 -13.85 -8.08
N PHE A 120 16.68 -12.58 -7.87
CA PHE A 120 15.90 -11.42 -8.31
C PHE A 120 15.74 -11.36 -9.83
N ALA A 121 16.80 -11.61 -10.60
CA ALA A 121 16.80 -11.47 -12.05
C ALA A 121 15.77 -12.35 -12.77
N GLN A 122 15.51 -13.56 -12.25
CA GLN A 122 14.60 -14.53 -12.87
C GLN A 122 13.22 -14.58 -12.20
N SER A 123 13.13 -14.27 -10.91
CA SER A 123 11.85 -14.34 -10.20
C SER A 123 11.04 -13.04 -10.29
N SER A 124 11.70 -11.87 -10.21
CA SER A 124 10.99 -10.57 -10.13
C SER A 124 10.35 -10.10 -11.43
N ILE A 125 10.57 -10.82 -12.54
CA ILE A 125 9.92 -10.56 -13.83
C ILE A 125 8.47 -11.11 -13.90
N THR A 126 8.00 -11.83 -12.88
CA THR A 126 6.63 -12.36 -12.81
C THR A 126 5.98 -12.04 -11.46
N ILE A 127 4.67 -11.79 -11.45
CA ILE A 127 3.90 -11.59 -10.20
C ILE A 127 3.97 -12.84 -9.31
N ASN A 128 3.99 -14.04 -9.90
CA ASN A 128 4.14 -15.27 -9.14
C ASN A 128 5.50 -15.36 -8.42
N GLY A 129 6.57 -14.86 -9.03
CA GLY A 129 7.87 -14.78 -8.36
C GLY A 129 7.87 -13.80 -7.18
N TRP A 130 7.23 -12.62 -7.32
CA TRP A 130 7.02 -11.71 -6.19
C TRP A 130 6.22 -12.37 -5.05
N LEU A 131 5.21 -13.17 -5.38
CA LEU A 131 4.42 -13.87 -4.38
C LEU A 131 5.22 -15.00 -3.70
N ARG A 132 5.87 -15.87 -4.47
CA ARG A 132 6.52 -17.08 -3.97
C ARG A 132 7.88 -16.80 -3.35
N ASP A 133 8.76 -16.13 -4.08
CA ASP A 133 10.19 -16.05 -3.74
C ASP A 133 10.52 -14.83 -2.88
N PHE A 134 9.59 -13.85 -2.82
CA PHE A 134 9.69 -12.70 -1.94
C PHE A 134 8.68 -12.79 -0.80
N LEU A 135 7.38 -12.60 -1.05
CA LEU A 135 6.38 -12.50 0.02
C LEU A 135 6.26 -13.79 0.85
N TRP A 136 6.07 -14.94 0.21
CA TRP A 136 5.90 -16.21 0.90
C TRP A 136 7.19 -16.67 1.57
N ALA A 137 8.31 -16.69 0.83
CA ALA A 137 9.59 -17.15 1.36
C ALA A 137 10.10 -16.28 2.53
N GLN A 138 10.02 -14.95 2.41
CA GLN A 138 10.53 -14.03 3.43
C GLN A 138 9.51 -13.73 4.56
N ALA A 139 8.26 -14.19 4.45
CA ALA A 139 7.33 -14.17 5.58
C ALA A 139 7.61 -15.30 6.59
N SER A 140 8.45 -16.29 6.24
CA SER A 140 8.75 -17.43 7.11
C SER A 140 9.27 -17.02 8.49
N GLN A 141 10.12 -15.99 8.56
CA GLN A 141 10.67 -15.48 9.82
C GLN A 141 9.59 -14.87 10.73
N VAL A 142 8.66 -14.10 10.17
CA VAL A 142 7.63 -13.42 10.98
C VAL A 142 6.57 -14.41 11.49
N ILE A 143 6.18 -15.41 10.68
CA ILE A 143 5.17 -16.39 11.07
C ILE A 143 5.70 -17.48 12.02
N GLN A 144 7.02 -17.74 12.02
CA GLN A 144 7.67 -18.69 12.94
C GLN A 144 8.28 -18.00 14.17
N SER A 145 8.00 -16.71 14.39
CA SER A 145 8.62 -15.92 15.47
C SER A 145 8.11 -16.23 16.88
N TYR A 146 7.02 -16.99 17.01
CA TYR A 146 6.37 -17.28 18.30
C TYR A 146 7.31 -18.09 19.21
N GLY A 147 7.35 -17.73 20.50
CA GLY A 147 8.29 -18.34 21.45
C GLY A 147 9.74 -17.85 21.34
N SER A 148 10.01 -16.83 20.52
CA SER A 148 11.32 -16.17 20.41
C SER A 148 11.27 -14.70 20.85
N SER A 149 12.44 -14.05 20.91
CA SER A 149 12.56 -12.60 21.12
C SER A 149 11.94 -11.76 19.99
N LEU A 150 11.62 -12.37 18.84
CA LEU A 150 10.96 -11.72 17.71
C LEU A 150 9.43 -11.87 17.71
N SER A 151 8.86 -12.55 18.71
CA SER A 151 7.41 -12.87 18.78
C SER A 151 6.50 -11.64 18.69
N ALA A 152 6.94 -10.48 19.20
CA ALA A 152 6.21 -9.23 19.08
C ALA A 152 5.96 -8.83 17.60
N TYR A 153 6.93 -9.08 16.69
CA TYR A 153 6.74 -8.81 15.26
C TYR A 153 5.64 -9.68 14.66
N GLY A 154 5.54 -10.95 15.06
CA GLY A 154 4.44 -11.84 14.66
C GLY A 154 3.07 -11.35 15.13
N LEU A 155 2.99 -10.85 16.37
CA LEU A 155 1.75 -10.26 16.89
C LEU A 155 1.33 -8.98 16.15
N PHE A 156 2.27 -8.07 15.90
CA PHE A 156 2.01 -6.87 15.11
C PHE A 156 1.65 -7.18 13.66
N PHE A 157 2.25 -8.22 13.07
CA PHE A 157 1.90 -8.67 11.73
C PHE A 157 0.42 -9.06 11.65
N LEU A 158 -0.08 -9.90 12.57
CA LEU A 158 -1.50 -10.28 12.61
C LEU A 158 -2.41 -9.08 12.96
N GLY A 159 -2.00 -8.25 13.92
CA GLY A 159 -2.75 -7.05 14.28
C GLY A 159 -2.91 -6.08 13.11
N ALA A 160 -1.87 -5.88 12.29
CA ALA A 160 -1.93 -5.06 11.10
C ALA A 160 -2.88 -5.65 10.04
N HIS A 161 -2.87 -6.97 9.83
CA HIS A 161 -3.82 -7.64 8.93
C HIS A 161 -5.27 -7.45 9.38
N PHE A 162 -5.51 -7.55 10.69
CA PHE A 162 -6.83 -7.30 11.26
C PHE A 162 -7.29 -5.86 11.01
N VAL A 163 -6.45 -4.86 11.32
CA VAL A 163 -6.80 -3.45 11.11
C VAL A 163 -7.01 -3.13 9.63
N TRP A 164 -6.21 -3.71 8.74
CA TRP A 164 -6.39 -3.58 7.29
C TRP A 164 -7.77 -4.11 6.87
N ALA A 165 -8.13 -5.33 7.26
CA ALA A 165 -9.42 -5.92 6.95
C ALA A 165 -10.59 -5.15 7.58
N PHE A 166 -10.42 -4.68 8.81
CA PHE A 166 -11.42 -3.87 9.52
C PHE A 166 -11.68 -2.53 8.81
N SER A 167 -10.65 -1.92 8.22
CA SER A 167 -10.82 -0.67 7.45
C SER A 167 -11.77 -0.82 6.26
N LEU A 168 -11.82 -2.01 5.64
CA LEU A 168 -12.67 -2.30 4.48
C LEU A 168 -14.17 -2.19 4.82
N MET A 169 -14.54 -2.44 6.08
CA MET A 169 -15.91 -2.25 6.56
C MET A 169 -16.38 -0.81 6.34
N PHE A 170 -15.53 0.18 6.55
CA PHE A 170 -15.85 1.59 6.37
C PHE A 170 -15.74 2.05 4.92
N LEU A 171 -14.86 1.42 4.13
CA LEU A 171 -14.66 1.77 2.72
C LEU A 171 -15.78 1.26 1.81
N PHE A 172 -16.37 0.11 2.15
CA PHE A 172 -17.38 -0.56 1.31
C PHE A 172 -18.82 -0.35 1.79
N SER A 173 -19.03 0.29 2.94
CA SER A 173 -20.36 0.60 3.45
C SER A 173 -20.68 2.10 3.39
N GLY A 174 -21.96 2.43 3.51
CA GLY A 174 -22.45 3.80 3.60
C GLY A 174 -23.07 4.09 4.97
N ARG A 175 -23.05 5.35 5.40
CA ARG A 175 -23.58 5.78 6.70
C ARG A 175 -25.06 5.39 6.93
N GLY A 176 -25.88 5.39 5.89
CA GLY A 176 -27.32 5.11 6.01
C GLY A 176 -27.61 3.78 6.71
N TYR A 177 -26.94 2.71 6.29
CA TYR A 177 -27.07 1.38 6.92
C TYR A 177 -26.73 1.41 8.42
N TRP A 178 -25.62 2.05 8.78
CA TRP A 178 -25.19 2.15 10.19
C TRP A 178 -26.13 3.01 11.02
N GLN A 179 -26.71 4.05 10.43
CA GLN A 179 -27.67 4.93 11.09
C GLN A 179 -28.95 4.17 11.47
N GLU A 180 -29.51 3.36 10.55
CA GLU A 180 -30.69 2.53 10.82
C GLU A 180 -30.42 1.45 11.89
N LEU A 181 -29.21 0.87 11.87
CA LEU A 181 -28.77 -0.05 12.93
C LEU A 181 -28.71 0.66 14.30
N ILE A 182 -28.11 1.85 14.35
CA ILE A 182 -28.01 2.64 15.59
C ILE A 182 -29.40 3.01 16.10
N GLU A 183 -30.35 3.35 15.23
CA GLU A 183 -31.74 3.65 15.63
C GLU A 183 -32.41 2.47 16.33
N SER A 184 -32.18 1.25 15.85
CA SER A 184 -32.65 0.02 16.49
C SER A 184 -31.99 -0.21 17.86
N ILE A 185 -30.69 0.07 17.98
CA ILE A 185 -29.95 -0.04 19.24
C ILE A 185 -30.46 1.00 20.25
N VAL A 186 -30.67 2.25 19.82
CA VAL A 186 -31.19 3.34 20.67
C VAL A 186 -32.60 3.02 21.14
N TRP A 187 -33.44 2.43 20.29
CA TRP A 187 -34.76 1.94 20.71
C TRP A 187 -34.66 0.94 21.86
N ALA A 188 -33.75 -0.04 21.77
CA ALA A 188 -33.55 -1.05 22.81
C ALA A 188 -33.04 -0.43 24.13
N HIS A 189 -32.09 0.51 24.05
CA HIS A 189 -31.59 1.24 25.22
C HIS A 189 -32.70 2.06 25.87
N ASN A 190 -33.49 2.82 25.10
CA ASN A 190 -34.62 3.58 25.63
C ASN A 190 -35.66 2.69 26.33
N LYS A 191 -35.79 1.42 25.92
CA LYS A 191 -36.70 0.47 26.55
C LYS A 191 -36.21 -0.03 27.91
N LEU A 192 -34.89 -0.17 28.10
CA LEU A 192 -34.29 -0.79 29.28
C LEU A 192 -33.49 0.17 30.17
N LYS A 193 -33.31 1.44 29.76
CA LYS A 193 -32.38 2.42 30.32
C LYS A 193 -30.93 1.94 30.24
#